data_AF-A0A6L9MQI0-F1
#
_entry.id   AF-A0A6L9MQI0-F1
#
_cell.length_a   1.000
_cell.length_b   1.000
_cell.length_c   1.000
_cell.angle_alpha   90.00
_cell.angle_beta   90.00
_cell.angle_gamma   90.00
#
_symmetry.space_group_name_H-M   'P 1'
#
loop_
_entity.id
_entity.type
_entity.pdbx_description
1 polymer ?
#
loop_
_entity_poly.entity_id
_entity_poly.type
_entity_poly.pdbx_seq_one_letter_code
_entity_poly.pdbx_strand_id
1 'polypeptide(L)'
;MELINSNFRYLKESYPELYRAGKTCELLIDIDADACSSKLRYFAEVWLLYWAHAQGKILAANGLYSMIQKSIQQGLLNNDDVIEQLHHLRTIGNVGAHISINSITGEIERTFVTKQQLKSCLNVAMNLGETLCKRFCPSHIPNELEKTVNINQLIDAYQVLNENPSSVYTHAKKCLACLHDLPRTNSRLVIDKILLQINEAIFWANKSIRLGEGRGYLLLLEIYSGEAHPKGKNDEEFRKTKRQALELESSGDVRFSLARSYLALGKKSAALDLLLAALNMGHAEAFDNALSLSFELGDKEQFSRLIDLGVKRRNASALAYQVSMDVLNKNITKDTKRNVVFLKATSMPGVEYLDGLLVLFDDCSAIEDEVRAIEKLVKYWNRMPTYMFPASLTALFAEAKGQLGLLCNKVVLEAMCEAKLLNKADAGRLYFVLAMYDIDCAAKNKIRHPDIYFEHLIKLAVEFGCEDAKSHQEEYASFKRSLIGRKNKANRANLKERRKQGQKVRKKRK
;
A
#
# COMPACT_ATOMS: atom_id res chain seq x y z
N MET A 1 -6.83 -5.84 43.88
CA MET A 1 -7.84 -6.17 42.85
C MET A 1 -7.77 -7.69 42.72
N GLU A 2 -8.73 -8.41 43.31
CA GLU A 2 -8.74 -9.88 43.28
C GLU A 2 -8.88 -10.36 41.82
N LEU A 3 -8.01 -11.29 41.42
CA LEU A 3 -8.10 -11.99 40.15
C LEU A 3 -9.38 -12.84 40.16
N ILE A 4 -10.46 -12.31 39.58
CA ILE A 4 -11.68 -13.10 39.35
C ILE A 4 -11.34 -14.17 38.32
N ASN A 5 -11.23 -15.42 38.79
CA ASN A 5 -11.20 -16.56 37.90
C ASN A 5 -12.55 -16.64 37.17
N SER A 6 -12.53 -16.46 35.85
CA SER A 6 -13.74 -16.58 35.03
C SER A 6 -14.28 -18.01 35.04
N ASN A 7 -15.60 -18.19 35.15
CA ASN A 7 -16.23 -19.50 35.06
C ASN A 7 -16.06 -20.13 33.67
N PHE A 8 -15.74 -19.32 32.65
CA PHE A 8 -15.51 -19.77 31.27
C PHE A 8 -14.06 -20.17 31.00
N ARG A 9 -13.18 -20.17 32.01
CA ARG A 9 -11.73 -20.44 31.85
C ARG A 9 -11.43 -21.71 31.06
N TYR A 10 -12.26 -22.74 31.17
CA TYR A 10 -12.11 -24.00 30.44
C TYR A 10 -12.20 -23.85 28.90
N LEU A 11 -12.79 -22.76 28.40
CA LEU A 11 -12.88 -22.45 26.96
C LEU A 11 -11.64 -21.74 26.42
N LYS A 12 -10.73 -21.28 27.29
CA LYS A 12 -9.66 -20.33 26.91
C LYS A 12 -8.80 -20.79 25.73
N GLU A 13 -8.37 -22.04 25.74
CA GLU A 13 -7.44 -22.57 24.74
C GLU A 13 -8.15 -23.09 23.48
N SER A 14 -9.28 -23.77 23.66
CA SER A 14 -10.01 -24.43 22.56
C SER A 14 -10.99 -23.49 21.85
N TYR A 15 -11.58 -22.54 22.57
CA TYR A 15 -12.61 -21.62 22.08
C TYR A 15 -12.39 -20.20 22.64
N PRO A 16 -11.27 -19.55 22.28
CA PRO A 16 -10.82 -18.30 22.90
C PRO A 16 -11.84 -17.16 22.76
N GLU A 17 -12.63 -17.13 21.67
CA GLU A 17 -13.64 -16.09 21.49
C GLU A 17 -14.88 -16.31 22.37
N LEU A 18 -15.28 -17.56 22.61
CA LEU A 18 -16.31 -17.86 23.62
C LEU A 18 -15.81 -17.56 25.04
N TYR A 19 -14.54 -17.85 25.34
CA TYR A 19 -13.93 -17.46 26.62
C TYR A 19 -13.99 -15.95 26.84
N ARG A 20 -13.55 -15.16 25.85
CA ARG A 20 -13.63 -13.69 25.91
C ARG A 20 -15.07 -13.23 26.07
N ALA A 21 -16.00 -13.84 25.35
CA ALA A 21 -17.41 -13.50 25.45
C ALA A 21 -17.98 -13.76 26.85
N GLY A 22 -17.79 -14.97 27.37
CA GLY A 22 -18.25 -15.36 28.70
C GLY A 22 -17.64 -14.51 29.83
N LYS A 23 -16.31 -14.31 29.80
CA LYS A 23 -15.62 -13.41 30.74
C LYS A 23 -16.15 -11.99 30.68
N THR A 24 -16.46 -11.49 29.48
CA THR A 24 -17.05 -10.15 29.32
C THR A 24 -18.45 -10.09 29.92
N CYS A 25 -19.28 -11.12 29.74
CA CYS A 25 -20.60 -11.19 30.38
C CYS A 25 -20.50 -11.15 31.91
N GLU A 26 -19.54 -11.88 32.50
CA GLU A 26 -19.30 -11.88 33.96
C GLU A 26 -18.89 -10.51 34.50
N LEU A 27 -18.11 -9.75 33.74
CA LEU A 27 -17.74 -8.39 34.11
C LEU A 27 -18.93 -7.43 33.97
N LEU A 28 -19.72 -7.57 32.90
CA LEU A 28 -20.81 -6.65 32.59
C LEU A 28 -22.06 -6.86 33.45
N ILE A 29 -22.26 -8.04 34.03
CA ILE A 29 -23.52 -8.39 34.73
C ILE A 29 -23.87 -7.43 35.88
N ASP A 30 -22.85 -6.82 36.49
CA ASP A 30 -22.99 -5.88 37.61
C ASP A 30 -22.77 -4.42 37.20
N ILE A 31 -22.40 -4.18 35.94
CA ILE A 31 -22.02 -2.84 35.43
C ILE A 31 -23.08 -2.32 34.45
N ASP A 32 -23.45 -3.13 33.46
CA ASP A 32 -24.36 -2.76 32.37
C ASP A 32 -25.14 -4.00 31.90
N ALA A 33 -26.41 -4.06 32.32
CA ALA A 33 -27.31 -5.17 32.05
C ALA A 33 -27.64 -5.34 30.55
N ASP A 34 -27.76 -4.23 29.82
CA ASP A 34 -28.09 -4.23 28.40
C ASP A 34 -26.90 -4.72 27.59
N ALA A 35 -25.70 -4.22 27.91
CA ALA A 35 -24.45 -4.70 27.34
C ALA A 35 -24.22 -6.20 27.63
N CYS A 36 -24.51 -6.65 28.87
CA CYS A 36 -24.41 -8.05 29.26
C CYS A 36 -25.34 -8.94 28.43
N SER A 37 -26.61 -8.56 28.27
CA SER A 37 -27.59 -9.32 27.48
C SER A 37 -27.20 -9.43 26.00
N SER A 38 -26.69 -8.34 25.41
CA SER A 38 -26.17 -8.33 24.04
C SER A 38 -24.95 -9.23 23.89
N LYS A 39 -24.07 -9.27 24.90
CA LYS A 39 -22.91 -10.15 24.91
C LYS A 39 -23.29 -11.64 25.05
N LEU A 40 -24.35 -11.95 25.79
CA LEU A 40 -24.92 -13.30 25.86
C LEU A 40 -25.49 -13.76 24.52
N ARG A 41 -26.13 -12.87 23.75
CA ARG A 41 -26.55 -13.17 22.37
C ARG A 41 -25.36 -13.44 21.45
N TYR A 42 -24.30 -12.65 21.55
CA TYR A 42 -23.05 -12.88 20.82
C TYR A 42 -22.41 -14.21 21.17
N PHE A 43 -22.38 -14.57 22.46
CA PHE A 43 -21.90 -15.88 22.90
C PHE A 43 -22.66 -17.00 22.18
N ALA A 44 -23.98 -16.92 22.08
CA ALA A 44 -24.80 -17.90 21.37
C ALA A 44 -24.51 -17.94 19.85
N GLU A 45 -24.33 -16.78 19.21
CA GLU A 45 -23.95 -16.69 17.78
C GLU A 45 -22.60 -17.39 17.53
N VAL A 46 -21.58 -17.07 18.33
CA VAL A 46 -20.24 -17.68 18.24
C VAL A 46 -20.29 -19.17 18.55
N TRP A 47 -21.10 -19.58 19.52
CA TRP A 47 -21.26 -20.97 19.91
C TRP A 47 -21.78 -21.82 18.75
N LEU A 48 -22.82 -21.34 18.07
CA LEU A 48 -23.39 -22.00 16.88
C LEU A 48 -22.39 -22.10 15.74
N LEU A 49 -21.52 -21.10 15.56
CA LEU A 49 -20.45 -21.15 14.56
C LEU A 49 -19.45 -22.26 14.89
N TYR A 50 -18.98 -22.35 16.14
CA TYR A 50 -18.09 -23.42 16.56
C TYR A 50 -18.75 -24.80 16.47
N TRP A 51 -20.03 -24.91 16.83
CA TRP A 51 -20.79 -26.14 16.73
C TRP A 51 -20.94 -26.64 15.28
N ALA A 52 -21.27 -25.74 14.34
CA ALA A 52 -21.38 -26.09 12.93
C ALA A 52 -20.01 -26.43 12.33
N HIS A 53 -18.97 -25.69 12.70
CA HIS A 53 -17.60 -25.93 12.25
C HIS A 53 -17.09 -27.30 12.70
N ALA A 54 -17.33 -27.68 13.96
CA ALA A 54 -16.96 -29.01 14.48
C ALA A 54 -17.63 -30.16 13.71
N GLN A 55 -18.75 -29.89 13.03
CA GLN A 55 -19.46 -30.83 12.16
C GLN A 55 -19.15 -30.63 10.66
N GLY A 56 -18.15 -29.81 10.33
CA GLY A 56 -17.71 -29.57 8.96
C GLY A 56 -18.68 -28.74 8.09
N LYS A 57 -19.56 -27.95 8.70
CA LYS A 57 -20.54 -27.10 8.01
C LYS A 57 -20.26 -25.61 8.21
N ILE A 58 -20.71 -24.81 7.23
CA ILE A 58 -20.66 -23.35 7.27
C ILE A 58 -22.09 -22.82 7.41
N LEU A 59 -22.33 -21.97 8.40
CA LEU A 59 -23.64 -21.32 8.61
C LEU A 59 -23.65 -19.93 7.97
N ALA A 60 -24.57 -19.72 7.02
CA ALA A 60 -24.83 -18.40 6.43
C ALA A 60 -25.85 -17.59 7.25
N ALA A 61 -25.53 -16.33 7.51
CA ALA A 61 -26.17 -15.53 8.56
C ALA A 61 -27.38 -14.69 8.11
N ASN A 62 -28.50 -14.79 8.85
CA ASN A 62 -29.61 -13.80 8.93
C ASN A 62 -29.99 -13.53 10.42
N GLY A 63 -29.01 -13.50 11.34
CA GLY A 63 -29.20 -13.35 12.79
C GLY A 63 -29.41 -14.68 13.55
N LEU A 64 -29.26 -14.67 14.88
CA LEU A 64 -29.27 -15.87 15.73
C LEU A 64 -30.49 -16.78 15.52
N TYR A 65 -31.69 -16.21 15.37
CA TYR A 65 -32.90 -17.00 15.06
C TYR A 65 -32.74 -17.84 13.78
N SER A 66 -32.30 -17.20 12.70
CA SER A 66 -32.10 -17.89 11.42
C SER A 66 -31.00 -18.95 11.49
N MET A 67 -29.97 -18.72 12.31
CA MET A 67 -28.88 -19.68 12.51
C MET A 67 -29.38 -20.92 13.23
N ILE A 68 -30.21 -20.75 14.26
CA ILE A 68 -30.88 -21.86 14.95
C ILE A 68 -31.75 -22.65 13.95
N GLN A 69 -32.64 -21.97 13.22
CA GLN A 69 -33.56 -22.61 12.28
C GLN A 69 -32.83 -23.36 11.15
N LYS A 70 -31.80 -22.75 10.53
CA LYS A 70 -30.98 -23.41 9.51
C LYS A 70 -30.22 -24.59 10.08
N SER A 71 -29.71 -24.50 11.31
CA SER A 71 -28.99 -25.61 11.94
C SER A 71 -29.91 -26.80 12.22
N ILE A 72 -31.17 -26.55 12.60
CA ILE A 72 -32.19 -27.59 12.74
C ILE A 72 -32.48 -28.22 11.37
N GLN A 73 -32.76 -27.40 10.35
CA GLN A 73 -33.05 -27.87 8.99
C GLN A 73 -31.90 -28.71 8.39
N GLN A 74 -30.65 -28.35 8.71
CA GLN A 74 -29.46 -29.06 8.25
C GLN A 74 -29.11 -30.29 9.11
N GLY A 75 -29.90 -30.60 10.14
CA GLY A 75 -29.66 -31.71 11.06
C GLY A 75 -28.44 -31.50 11.98
N LEU A 76 -27.90 -30.28 12.07
CA LEU A 76 -26.76 -29.94 12.93
C LEU A 76 -27.17 -29.79 14.40
N LEU A 77 -28.40 -29.37 14.63
CA LEU A 77 -29.03 -29.22 15.95
C LEU A 77 -30.27 -30.10 16.01
N ASN A 78 -30.21 -31.14 16.83
CA ASN A 78 -31.28 -32.12 17.03
C ASN A 78 -31.59 -32.37 18.51
N ASN A 79 -30.99 -31.61 19.41
CA ASN A 79 -31.25 -31.68 20.85
C ASN A 79 -32.13 -30.48 21.25
N ASP A 80 -33.36 -30.77 21.64
CA ASP A 80 -34.37 -29.75 22.00
C ASP A 80 -33.92 -28.87 23.18
N ASP A 81 -33.18 -29.43 24.15
CA ASP A 81 -32.64 -28.67 25.29
C ASP A 81 -31.61 -27.63 24.83
N VAL A 82 -30.72 -27.98 23.90
CA VAL A 82 -29.75 -27.03 23.31
C VAL A 82 -30.46 -25.96 22.49
N ILE A 83 -31.51 -26.34 21.75
CA ILE A 83 -32.31 -25.41 20.95
C ILE A 83 -33.03 -24.41 21.87
N GLU A 84 -33.62 -24.88 22.96
CA GLU A 84 -34.29 -24.04 23.97
C GLU A 84 -33.32 -23.08 24.64
N GLN A 85 -32.14 -23.56 25.04
CA GLN A 85 -31.07 -22.74 25.60
C GLN A 85 -30.62 -21.61 24.65
N LEU A 86 -30.45 -21.91 23.35
CA LEU A 86 -30.11 -20.90 22.34
C LEU A 86 -31.23 -19.88 22.13
N HIS A 87 -32.50 -20.32 22.14
CA HIS A 87 -33.64 -19.42 22.07
C HIS A 87 -33.80 -18.57 23.34
N HIS A 88 -33.44 -19.08 24.52
CA HIS A 88 -33.43 -18.32 25.76
C HIS A 88 -32.42 -17.16 25.70
N LEU A 89 -31.17 -17.44 25.31
CA LEU A 89 -30.14 -16.39 25.12
C LEU A 89 -30.53 -15.37 24.05
N ARG A 90 -31.13 -15.83 22.94
CA ARG A 90 -31.66 -14.94 21.89
C ARG A 90 -32.72 -13.99 22.43
N THR A 91 -33.69 -14.52 23.17
CA THR A 91 -34.86 -13.75 23.61
C THR A 91 -34.44 -12.66 24.59
N ILE A 92 -33.61 -13.00 25.58
CA ILE A 92 -33.09 -12.02 26.54
C ILE A 92 -32.13 -11.03 25.88
N GLY A 93 -31.26 -11.48 24.98
CA GLY A 93 -30.33 -10.58 24.29
C GLY A 93 -31.00 -9.65 23.27
N ASN A 94 -32.18 -10.00 22.76
CA ASN A 94 -32.99 -9.08 21.94
C ASN A 94 -33.63 -7.98 22.79
N VAL A 95 -33.95 -8.27 24.06
CA VAL A 95 -34.58 -7.29 24.98
C VAL A 95 -33.60 -6.16 25.32
N GLY A 96 -32.32 -6.44 25.57
CA GLY A 96 -31.34 -5.37 25.81
C GLY A 96 -30.79 -4.68 24.56
N ALA A 97 -31.14 -5.15 23.36
CA ALA A 97 -30.75 -4.53 22.09
C ALA A 97 -31.86 -3.66 21.46
N HIS A 98 -33.10 -3.78 21.91
CA HIS A 98 -34.25 -3.09 21.32
C HIS A 98 -35.05 -2.29 22.35
N ILE A 99 -35.22 -1.00 22.07
CA ILE A 99 -36.22 -0.17 22.72
C ILE A 99 -37.59 -0.61 22.18
N SER A 100 -38.44 -1.18 23.04
CA SER A 100 -39.85 -1.45 22.68
C SER A 100 -40.66 -0.16 22.79
N ILE A 101 -41.49 0.12 21.79
CA ILE A 101 -42.46 1.22 21.83
C ILE A 101 -43.84 0.58 22.03
N ASN A 102 -44.52 0.95 23.10
CA ASN A 102 -45.88 0.48 23.39
C ASN A 102 -46.79 0.94 22.24
N SER A 103 -47.42 -0.02 21.56
CA SER A 103 -48.23 0.25 20.37
C SER A 103 -49.53 0.99 20.65
N ILE A 104 -49.97 1.06 21.91
CA ILE A 104 -51.20 1.74 22.34
C ILE A 104 -50.89 3.15 22.84
N THR A 105 -49.82 3.32 23.63
CA THR A 105 -49.46 4.62 24.24
C THR A 105 -48.43 5.40 23.44
N GLY A 106 -47.71 4.76 22.51
CA GLY A 106 -46.59 5.37 21.77
C GLY A 106 -45.36 5.64 22.62
N GLU A 107 -45.37 5.23 23.90
CA GLU A 107 -44.28 5.46 24.83
C GLU A 107 -43.20 4.40 24.68
N ILE A 108 -41.95 4.81 24.91
CA ILE A 108 -40.82 3.90 25.01
C ILE A 108 -40.98 3.05 26.28
N GLU A 109 -41.40 1.80 26.12
CA GLU A 109 -41.30 0.79 27.16
C GLU A 109 -39.88 0.24 27.15
N ARG A 110 -39.06 0.65 28.12
CA ARG A 110 -37.83 -0.09 28.41
C ARG A 110 -38.20 -1.38 29.12
N THR A 111 -38.23 -2.49 28.40
CA THR A 111 -38.18 -3.82 29.03
C THR A 111 -36.81 -4.00 29.67
N PHE A 112 -36.73 -3.80 30.98
CA PHE A 112 -35.48 -3.96 31.72
C PHE A 112 -35.18 -5.45 31.92
N VAL A 113 -33.97 -5.88 31.54
CA VAL A 113 -33.49 -7.23 31.87
C VAL A 113 -33.03 -7.23 33.33
N THR A 114 -33.64 -8.08 34.15
CA THR A 114 -33.25 -8.21 35.56
C THR A 114 -31.90 -8.91 35.69
N LYS A 115 -31.13 -8.58 36.74
CA LYS A 115 -29.89 -9.28 37.08
C LYS A 115 -30.08 -10.78 37.27
N GLN A 116 -31.26 -11.22 37.76
CA GLN A 116 -31.59 -12.64 37.89
C GLN A 116 -31.73 -13.33 36.52
N GLN A 117 -32.39 -12.69 35.55
CA GLN A 117 -32.48 -13.20 34.18
C GLN A 117 -31.09 -13.28 33.53
N LEU A 118 -30.22 -12.28 33.73
CA LEU A 118 -28.84 -12.33 33.24
C LEU A 118 -28.02 -13.46 33.87
N LYS A 119 -28.15 -13.68 35.19
CA LYS A 119 -27.50 -14.82 35.87
C LYS A 119 -27.98 -16.17 35.32
N SER A 120 -29.28 -16.29 35.05
CA SER A 120 -29.85 -17.48 34.40
C SER A 120 -29.27 -17.69 33.01
N CYS A 121 -29.19 -16.64 32.19
CA CYS A 121 -28.56 -16.69 30.88
C CYS A 121 -27.06 -17.01 30.95
N LEU A 122 -26.34 -16.52 31.96
CA LEU A 122 -24.92 -16.85 32.14
C LEU A 122 -24.73 -18.34 32.44
N ASN A 123 -25.58 -18.92 33.28
CA ASN A 123 -25.60 -20.36 33.53
C ASN A 123 -25.93 -21.16 32.26
N VAL A 124 -26.88 -20.68 31.45
CA VAL A 124 -27.19 -21.28 30.14
C VAL A 124 -25.97 -21.21 29.20
N ALA A 125 -25.28 -20.07 29.14
CA ALA A 125 -24.06 -19.92 28.35
C ALA A 125 -22.94 -20.87 28.83
N MET A 126 -22.80 -21.08 30.13
CA MET A 126 -21.88 -22.08 30.69
C MET A 126 -22.27 -23.50 30.27
N ASN A 127 -23.53 -23.88 30.40
CA ASN A 127 -24.03 -25.20 29.99
C ASN A 127 -23.78 -25.46 28.50
N LEU A 128 -24.02 -24.47 27.64
CA LEU A 128 -23.68 -24.55 26.23
C LEU A 128 -22.17 -24.73 26.02
N GLY A 129 -21.33 -23.93 26.68
CA GLY A 129 -19.87 -24.07 26.62
C GLY A 129 -19.40 -25.46 27.04
N GLU A 130 -19.94 -26.01 28.14
CA GLU A 130 -19.63 -27.37 28.59
C GLU A 130 -20.07 -28.42 27.59
N THR A 131 -21.25 -28.26 26.98
CA THR A 131 -21.79 -29.19 25.96
C THR A 131 -20.84 -29.28 24.77
N LEU A 132 -20.27 -28.15 24.36
CA LEU A 132 -19.34 -28.07 23.25
C LEU A 132 -17.99 -28.73 23.59
N CYS A 133 -17.46 -28.50 24.79
CA CYS A 133 -16.25 -29.18 25.28
C CYS A 133 -16.43 -30.69 25.45
N LYS A 134 -17.53 -31.13 26.08
CA LYS A 134 -17.83 -32.57 26.30
C LYS A 134 -17.91 -33.34 24.99
N ARG A 135 -18.36 -32.69 23.91
CA ARG A 135 -18.58 -33.33 22.61
C ARG A 135 -17.37 -33.29 21.69
N PHE A 136 -16.50 -32.29 21.79
CA PHE A 136 -15.46 -32.04 20.78
C PHE A 136 -14.03 -31.86 21.34
N CYS A 137 -13.81 -31.87 22.66
CA CYS A 137 -12.47 -31.77 23.24
C CYS A 137 -11.92 -33.13 23.74
N PRO A 138 -10.80 -33.62 23.21
CA PRO A 138 -10.04 -34.71 23.81
C PRO A 138 -9.02 -34.15 24.81
N SER A 139 -9.31 -34.29 26.11
CA SER A 139 -8.37 -34.07 27.24
C SER A 139 -8.02 -32.63 27.65
N HIS A 140 -8.01 -32.39 28.97
CA HIS A 140 -7.57 -31.17 29.66
C HIS A 140 -6.14 -30.73 29.34
N ILE A 141 -5.90 -29.41 29.24
CA ILE A 141 -4.56 -28.80 29.12
C ILE A 141 -4.48 -27.51 29.98
N PRO A 142 -3.30 -27.18 30.56
CA PRO A 142 -3.16 -26.30 31.73
C PRO A 142 -3.14 -24.78 31.46
N ASN A 143 -3.14 -24.07 32.59
CA ASN A 143 -3.20 -22.63 32.76
C ASN A 143 -1.96 -21.86 32.28
N GLU A 144 -2.18 -20.87 31.42
CA GLU A 144 -1.30 -19.68 31.32
C GLU A 144 -2.01 -18.41 31.82
N LEU A 145 -1.25 -17.48 32.38
CA LEU A 145 -1.70 -16.22 32.98
C LEU A 145 -2.11 -15.16 31.94
N GLU A 146 -2.93 -14.20 32.38
CA GLU A 146 -3.63 -13.23 31.54
C GLU A 146 -2.77 -12.07 31.03
N LYS A 147 -3.12 -11.54 29.84
CA LYS A 147 -2.85 -10.15 29.46
C LYS A 147 -4.08 -9.30 29.75
N THR A 148 -3.86 -8.09 30.28
CA THR A 148 -4.87 -7.07 30.55
C THR A 148 -5.71 -6.77 29.31
N VAL A 149 -7.04 -6.84 29.46
CA VAL A 149 -8.00 -6.44 28.42
C VAL A 149 -7.95 -4.93 28.27
N ASN A 150 -7.71 -4.45 27.05
CA ASN A 150 -7.70 -3.02 26.77
C ASN A 150 -9.15 -2.50 26.72
N ILE A 151 -9.47 -1.41 27.44
CA ILE A 151 -10.81 -0.80 27.48
C ILE A 151 -11.34 -0.49 26.06
N ASN A 152 -10.47 -0.12 25.12
CA ASN A 152 -10.85 0.13 23.74
C ASN A 152 -11.32 -1.15 23.02
N GLN A 153 -10.83 -2.33 23.41
CA GLN A 153 -11.32 -3.61 22.88
C GLN A 153 -12.73 -3.95 23.40
N LEU A 154 -13.08 -3.49 24.61
CA LEU A 154 -14.42 -3.65 25.18
C LEU A 154 -15.42 -2.69 24.52
N ILE A 155 -15.01 -1.46 24.22
CA ILE A 155 -15.83 -0.48 23.48
C ILE A 155 -16.07 -0.94 22.03
N ASP A 156 -15.02 -1.40 21.34
CA ASP A 156 -15.15 -1.99 20.00
C ASP A 156 -16.10 -3.20 20.01
N ALA A 157 -15.95 -4.08 21.01
CA ALA A 157 -16.86 -5.21 21.18
C ALA A 157 -18.29 -4.74 21.41
N TYR A 158 -18.52 -3.75 22.27
CA TYR A 158 -19.84 -3.17 22.52
C TYR A 158 -20.49 -2.59 21.25
N GLN A 159 -19.73 -1.87 20.42
CA GLN A 159 -20.26 -1.32 19.16
C GLN A 159 -20.52 -2.39 18.09
N VAL A 160 -19.71 -3.46 18.04
CA VAL A 160 -19.99 -4.65 17.20
C VAL A 160 -21.30 -5.32 17.62
N LEU A 161 -21.58 -5.33 18.93
CA LEU A 161 -22.80 -5.92 19.51
C LEU A 161 -24.06 -5.11 19.19
N ASN A 162 -23.96 -3.78 19.20
CA ASN A 162 -25.04 -2.87 18.79
C ASN A 162 -25.20 -2.77 17.27
N GLU A 163 -24.68 -3.74 16.52
CA GLU A 163 -24.80 -3.84 15.06
C GLU A 163 -24.31 -2.57 14.32
N ASN A 164 -23.31 -1.87 14.88
CA ASN A 164 -22.68 -0.75 14.18
C ASN A 164 -21.93 -1.26 12.93
N PRO A 165 -22.26 -0.79 11.71
CA PRO A 165 -21.70 -1.35 10.48
C PRO A 165 -20.16 -1.27 10.42
N SER A 166 -19.59 -0.13 10.84
CA SER A 166 -18.14 0.12 10.79
C SER A 166 -17.37 -0.67 11.86
N SER A 167 -17.94 -0.84 13.05
CA SER A 167 -17.32 -1.65 14.11
C SER A 167 -17.35 -3.14 13.75
N VAL A 168 -18.45 -3.63 13.17
CA VAL A 168 -18.56 -5.00 12.64
C VAL A 168 -17.53 -5.25 11.53
N TYR A 169 -17.34 -4.31 10.61
CA TYR A 169 -16.27 -4.39 9.60
C TYR A 169 -14.88 -4.41 10.23
N THR A 170 -14.64 -3.55 11.22
CA THR A 170 -13.34 -3.50 11.92
C THR A 170 -13.03 -4.82 12.62
N HIS A 171 -14.05 -5.46 13.20
CA HIS A 171 -13.91 -6.80 13.78
C HIS A 171 -13.62 -7.86 12.72
N ALA A 172 -14.34 -7.84 11.58
CA ALA A 172 -14.06 -8.73 10.44
C ALA A 172 -12.61 -8.59 9.95
N LYS A 173 -12.10 -7.35 9.85
CA LYS A 173 -10.72 -7.06 9.49
C LYS A 173 -9.72 -7.59 10.52
N LYS A 174 -10.02 -7.52 11.82
CA LYS A 174 -9.20 -8.11 12.88
C LYS A 174 -9.15 -9.64 12.76
N CYS A 175 -10.28 -10.31 12.52
CA CYS A 175 -10.31 -11.75 12.26
C CYS A 175 -9.43 -12.14 11.06
N LEU A 176 -9.47 -11.34 9.99
CA LEU A 176 -8.63 -11.55 8.82
C LEU A 176 -7.14 -11.29 9.11
N ALA A 177 -6.81 -10.26 9.89
CA ALA A 177 -5.44 -10.02 10.33
C ALA A 177 -4.88 -11.20 11.14
N CYS A 178 -5.68 -11.80 12.02
CA CYS A 178 -5.27 -12.98 12.78
C CYS A 178 -4.96 -14.19 11.87
N LEU A 179 -5.52 -14.29 10.66
CA LEU A 179 -5.14 -15.33 9.69
C LEU A 179 -3.70 -15.16 9.21
N HIS A 180 -3.24 -13.92 9.02
CA HIS A 180 -1.90 -13.63 8.56
C HIS A 180 -0.84 -13.94 9.63
N ASP A 181 -1.22 -13.91 10.91
CA ASP A 181 -0.36 -14.21 12.06
C ASP A 181 -0.26 -15.72 12.38
N LEU A 182 -1.12 -16.56 11.80
CA LEU A 182 -1.10 -18.01 12.07
C LEU A 182 0.07 -18.70 11.35
N PRO A 183 0.77 -19.64 12.02
CA PRO A 183 1.88 -20.35 11.42
C PRO A 183 1.40 -21.20 10.23
N ARG A 184 2.02 -21.03 9.06
CA ARG A 184 1.69 -21.80 7.85
C ARG A 184 2.32 -23.19 7.90
N THR A 185 1.74 -24.08 8.72
CA THR A 185 2.17 -25.48 8.85
C THR A 185 1.08 -26.43 8.34
N ASN A 186 1.48 -27.60 7.84
CA ASN A 186 0.55 -28.64 7.38
C ASN A 186 -0.04 -29.48 8.54
N SER A 187 0.08 -29.03 9.79
CA SER A 187 -0.51 -29.78 10.90
C SER A 187 -2.03 -29.64 10.86
N ARG A 188 -2.73 -30.76 11.05
CA ARG A 188 -4.20 -30.80 11.01
C ARG A 188 -4.83 -29.79 11.98
N LEU A 189 -4.29 -29.67 13.19
CA LEU A 189 -4.74 -28.71 14.20
C LEU A 189 -4.60 -27.25 13.74
N VAL A 190 -3.54 -26.92 13.03
CA VAL A 190 -3.33 -25.57 12.50
C VAL A 190 -4.23 -25.30 11.30
N ILE A 191 -4.43 -26.29 10.42
CA ILE A 191 -5.38 -26.19 9.30
C ILE A 191 -6.81 -25.96 9.82
N ASP A 192 -7.24 -26.71 10.84
CA ASP A 192 -8.56 -26.55 11.44
C ASP A 192 -8.71 -25.17 12.09
N LYS A 193 -7.68 -24.67 12.79
CA LYS A 193 -7.65 -23.28 13.30
C LYS A 193 -7.73 -22.23 12.20
N ILE A 194 -7.00 -22.41 11.09
CA ILE A 194 -7.04 -21.50 9.94
C ILE A 194 -8.44 -21.50 9.32
N LEU A 195 -9.03 -22.69 9.09
CA LEU A 195 -10.38 -22.80 8.54
C LEU A 195 -11.42 -22.16 9.45
N LEU A 196 -11.26 -22.31 10.76
CA LEU A 196 -12.14 -21.67 11.72
C LEU A 196 -12.05 -20.15 11.66
N GLN A 197 -10.83 -19.61 11.62
CA GLN A 197 -10.62 -18.16 11.53
C GLN A 197 -11.09 -17.59 10.18
N ILE A 198 -11.00 -18.35 9.08
CA ILE A 198 -11.61 -18.01 7.79
C ILE A 198 -13.13 -17.93 7.91
N ASN A 199 -13.76 -18.92 8.56
CA ASN A 199 -15.21 -18.93 8.73
C ASN A 199 -15.69 -17.74 9.58
N GLU A 200 -14.96 -17.40 10.64
CA GLU A 200 -15.22 -16.20 11.45
C GLU A 200 -15.08 -14.92 10.59
N ALA A 201 -14.00 -14.78 9.81
CA ALA A 201 -13.80 -13.61 8.95
C ALA A 201 -14.89 -13.47 7.88
N ILE A 202 -15.29 -14.58 7.23
CA ILE A 202 -16.41 -14.62 6.28
C ILE A 202 -17.72 -14.22 6.96
N PHE A 203 -17.98 -14.73 8.16
CA PHE A 203 -19.19 -14.41 8.92
C PHE A 203 -19.30 -12.91 9.21
N TRP A 204 -18.24 -12.33 9.78
CA TRP A 204 -18.24 -10.91 10.16
C TRP A 204 -18.25 -9.98 8.94
N ALA A 205 -17.55 -10.32 7.86
CA ALA A 205 -17.60 -9.56 6.62
C ALA A 205 -19.02 -9.54 6.03
N ASN A 206 -19.69 -10.70 5.95
CA ASN A 206 -21.08 -10.78 5.50
C ASN A 206 -22.05 -10.01 6.41
N LYS A 207 -21.81 -10.00 7.73
CA LYS A 207 -22.61 -9.21 8.68
C LYS A 207 -22.44 -7.71 8.42
N SER A 208 -21.21 -7.24 8.18
CA SER A 208 -20.97 -5.81 7.88
C SER A 208 -21.68 -5.36 6.60
N ILE A 209 -21.62 -6.15 5.53
CA ILE A 209 -22.29 -5.86 4.25
C ILE A 209 -23.79 -5.66 4.44
N ARG A 210 -24.45 -6.56 5.19
CA ARG A 210 -25.90 -6.46 5.44
C ARG A 210 -26.29 -5.21 6.23
N LEU A 211 -25.41 -4.72 7.09
CA LEU A 211 -25.60 -3.50 7.86
C LEU A 211 -25.31 -2.23 7.04
N GLY A 212 -25.02 -2.36 5.75
CA GLY A 212 -24.74 -1.25 4.84
C GLY A 212 -23.26 -0.89 4.70
N GLU A 213 -22.35 -1.68 5.27
CA GLU A 213 -20.91 -1.45 5.16
C GLU A 213 -20.32 -2.23 3.98
N GLY A 214 -20.32 -1.59 2.80
CA GLY A 214 -19.87 -2.19 1.54
C GLY A 214 -18.40 -2.64 1.53
N ARG A 215 -17.55 -2.07 2.40
CA ARG A 215 -16.13 -2.48 2.53
C ARG A 215 -15.98 -3.93 2.99
N GLY A 216 -17.02 -4.55 3.55
CA GLY A 216 -17.00 -5.99 3.85
C GLY A 216 -16.78 -6.87 2.61
N TYR A 217 -17.16 -6.40 1.41
CA TYR A 217 -16.88 -7.11 0.17
C TYR A 217 -15.37 -7.21 -0.13
N LEU A 218 -14.57 -6.23 0.29
CA LEU A 218 -13.11 -6.25 0.14
C LEU A 218 -12.48 -7.40 0.93
N LEU A 219 -12.98 -7.63 2.16
CA LEU A 219 -12.50 -8.72 3.01
C LEU A 219 -12.86 -10.08 2.41
N LEU A 220 -14.06 -10.22 1.85
CA LEU A 220 -14.46 -11.45 1.16
C LEU A 220 -13.62 -11.71 -0.10
N LEU A 221 -13.31 -10.67 -0.88
CA LEU A 221 -12.45 -10.80 -2.05
C LEU A 221 -11.04 -11.27 -1.66
N GLU A 222 -10.47 -10.73 -0.59
CA GLU A 222 -9.18 -11.18 -0.04
C GLU A 222 -9.24 -12.66 0.37
N ILE A 223 -10.27 -13.06 1.12
CA ILE A 223 -10.44 -14.46 1.55
C ILE A 223 -10.56 -15.41 0.34
N TYR A 224 -11.42 -15.08 -0.64
CA TYR A 224 -11.66 -15.94 -1.80
C TYR A 224 -10.56 -15.91 -2.86
N SER A 225 -9.66 -14.92 -2.82
CA SER A 225 -8.46 -14.88 -3.66
C SER A 225 -7.50 -16.06 -3.39
N GLY A 226 -7.60 -16.68 -2.21
CA GLY A 226 -6.88 -17.89 -1.84
C GLY A 226 -5.53 -17.67 -1.15
N GLU A 227 -5.06 -16.43 -0.97
CA GLU A 227 -3.75 -16.16 -0.33
C GLU A 227 -3.66 -16.65 1.13
N ALA A 228 -4.80 -16.71 1.82
CA ALA A 228 -4.92 -17.18 3.21
C ALA A 228 -5.64 -18.54 3.35
N HIS A 229 -6.19 -19.11 2.26
CA HIS A 229 -7.05 -20.29 2.35
C HIS A 229 -6.26 -21.60 2.09
N PRO A 230 -6.31 -22.61 2.99
CA PRO A 230 -5.62 -23.88 2.80
C PRO A 230 -6.03 -24.69 1.56
N LYS A 231 -7.20 -24.39 0.98
CA LYS A 231 -7.77 -25.05 -0.19
C LYS A 231 -7.47 -24.27 -1.49
N GLY A 232 -6.68 -23.20 -1.39
CA GLY A 232 -6.42 -22.28 -2.48
C GLY A 232 -7.63 -21.40 -2.82
N LYS A 233 -7.59 -20.84 -4.02
CA LYS A 233 -8.54 -19.85 -4.52
C LYS A 233 -9.93 -20.43 -4.75
N ASN A 234 -10.97 -19.75 -4.29
CA ASN A 234 -12.37 -20.08 -4.61
C ASN A 234 -12.87 -19.15 -5.74
N ASP A 235 -12.60 -19.56 -6.99
CA ASP A 235 -12.87 -18.74 -8.18
C ASP A 235 -14.35 -18.37 -8.36
N GLU A 236 -15.27 -19.25 -8.00
CA GLU A 236 -16.71 -19.03 -8.16
C GLU A 236 -17.21 -17.95 -7.20
N GLU A 237 -16.95 -18.13 -5.90
CA GLU A 237 -17.34 -17.14 -4.88
C GLU A 237 -16.58 -15.82 -5.05
N PHE A 238 -15.32 -15.86 -5.49
CA PHE A 238 -14.58 -14.65 -5.83
C PHE A 238 -15.27 -13.86 -6.95
N ARG A 239 -15.66 -14.51 -8.06
CA ARG A 239 -16.35 -13.82 -9.18
C ARG A 239 -17.71 -13.27 -8.76
N LYS A 240 -18.48 -14.04 -8.00
CA LYS A 240 -19.79 -13.63 -7.49
C LYS A 240 -19.67 -12.43 -6.55
N THR A 241 -18.79 -12.52 -5.56
CA THR A 241 -18.49 -11.45 -4.60
C THR A 241 -18.03 -10.20 -5.34
N LYS A 242 -17.14 -10.34 -6.33
CA LYS A 242 -16.65 -9.21 -7.14
C LYS A 242 -17.79 -8.49 -7.86
N ARG A 243 -18.71 -9.24 -8.46
CA ARG A 243 -19.86 -8.66 -9.16
C ARG A 243 -20.74 -7.86 -8.20
N GLN A 244 -21.12 -8.48 -7.08
CA GLN A 244 -21.95 -7.83 -6.06
C GLN A 244 -21.27 -6.58 -5.47
N ALA A 245 -19.97 -6.66 -5.22
CA ALA A 245 -19.18 -5.55 -4.70
C ALA A 245 -19.20 -4.35 -5.67
N LEU A 246 -19.03 -4.60 -6.97
CA LEU A 246 -19.02 -3.54 -8.00
C LEU A 246 -20.41 -2.94 -8.26
N GLU A 247 -21.48 -3.72 -8.10
CA GLU A 247 -22.88 -3.29 -8.26
C GLU A 247 -23.33 -2.35 -7.13
N LEU A 248 -22.88 -2.61 -5.90
CA LEU A 248 -23.33 -1.89 -4.70
C LEU A 248 -22.34 -0.82 -4.22
N GLU A 249 -21.22 -0.65 -4.91
CA GLU A 249 -20.20 0.34 -4.55
C GLU A 249 -20.65 1.76 -4.91
N SER A 250 -20.46 2.68 -3.97
CA SER A 250 -20.67 4.12 -4.16
C SER A 250 -19.41 4.97 -3.94
N SER A 251 -18.40 4.46 -3.21
CA SER A 251 -17.23 5.24 -2.78
C SER A 251 -15.99 5.14 -3.69
N GLY A 252 -15.91 4.10 -4.54
CA GLY A 252 -14.69 3.81 -5.32
C GLY A 252 -13.64 2.97 -4.59
N ASP A 253 -13.85 2.60 -3.31
CA ASP A 253 -12.91 1.79 -2.51
C ASP A 253 -12.69 0.37 -3.06
N VAL A 254 -13.76 -0.27 -3.56
CA VAL A 254 -13.72 -1.61 -4.14
C VAL A 254 -12.98 -1.60 -5.46
N ARG A 255 -13.29 -0.65 -6.35
CA ARG A 255 -12.58 -0.43 -7.61
C ARG A 255 -11.11 -0.13 -7.38
N PHE A 256 -10.78 0.75 -6.43
CA PHE A 256 -9.39 1.06 -6.08
C PHE A 256 -8.62 -0.17 -5.58
N SER A 257 -9.22 -0.94 -4.65
CA SER A 257 -8.59 -2.16 -4.12
C SER A 257 -8.40 -3.22 -5.19
N LEU A 258 -9.40 -3.43 -6.05
CA LEU A 258 -9.31 -4.33 -7.20
C LEU A 258 -8.21 -3.89 -8.18
N ALA A 259 -8.06 -2.58 -8.41
CA ALA A 259 -7.00 -2.06 -9.25
C ALA A 259 -5.61 -2.43 -8.68
N ARG A 260 -5.41 -2.32 -7.36
CA ARG A 260 -4.16 -2.74 -6.71
C ARG A 260 -3.88 -4.23 -6.91
N SER A 261 -4.89 -5.09 -6.77
CA SER A 261 -4.74 -6.52 -7.06
C SER A 261 -4.38 -6.77 -8.53
N TYR A 262 -4.95 -6.00 -9.46
CA TYR A 262 -4.65 -6.13 -10.88
C TYR A 262 -3.22 -5.67 -11.21
N LEU A 263 -2.73 -4.63 -10.55
CA LEU A 263 -1.33 -4.19 -10.64
C LEU A 263 -0.37 -5.28 -10.15
N ALA A 264 -0.67 -5.94 -9.02
CA ALA A 264 0.12 -7.05 -8.51
C ALA A 264 0.19 -8.24 -9.51
N LEU A 265 -0.86 -8.43 -10.31
CA LEU A 265 -0.92 -9.43 -11.38
C LEU A 265 -0.35 -8.95 -12.73
N GLY A 266 0.24 -7.76 -12.78
CA GLY A 266 0.80 -7.17 -14.01
C GLY A 266 -0.25 -6.70 -15.03
N LYS A 267 -1.55 -6.69 -14.68
CA LYS A 267 -2.65 -6.29 -15.56
C LYS A 267 -2.86 -4.77 -15.55
N LYS A 268 -1.84 -4.03 -16.00
CA LYS A 268 -1.78 -2.56 -15.91
C LYS A 268 -2.95 -1.83 -16.58
N SER A 269 -3.33 -2.18 -17.81
CA SER A 269 -4.45 -1.52 -18.51
C SER A 269 -5.78 -1.68 -17.78
N ALA A 270 -6.14 -2.91 -17.38
CA ALA A 270 -7.38 -3.14 -16.64
C ALA A 270 -7.35 -2.55 -15.22
N ALA A 271 -6.16 -2.38 -14.61
CA ALA A 271 -6.03 -1.63 -13.37
C ALA A 271 -6.29 -0.14 -13.58
N LEU A 272 -5.83 0.45 -14.69
CA LEU A 272 -6.07 1.86 -15.02
C LEU A 272 -7.58 2.14 -15.15
N ASP A 273 -8.33 1.30 -15.85
CA ASP A 273 -9.78 1.44 -15.99
C ASP A 273 -10.49 1.48 -14.63
N LEU A 274 -10.07 0.61 -13.71
CA LEU A 274 -10.60 0.55 -12.34
C LEU A 274 -10.22 1.79 -11.53
N LEU A 275 -8.99 2.30 -11.66
CA LEU A 275 -8.57 3.53 -10.99
C LEU A 275 -9.33 4.75 -11.48
N LEU A 276 -9.56 4.86 -12.80
CA LEU A 276 -10.36 5.94 -13.39
C LEU A 276 -11.81 5.87 -12.92
N ALA A 277 -12.39 4.67 -12.86
CA ALA A 277 -13.72 4.47 -12.31
C ALA A 277 -13.79 4.85 -10.81
N ALA A 278 -12.81 4.42 -10.00
CA ALA A 278 -12.72 4.81 -8.58
C ALA A 278 -12.60 6.33 -8.40
N LEU A 279 -11.78 6.98 -9.23
CA LEU A 279 -11.60 8.43 -9.24
C LEU A 279 -12.89 9.18 -9.57
N ASN A 280 -13.66 8.70 -10.55
CA ASN A 280 -14.96 9.27 -10.92
C ASN A 280 -16.00 9.13 -9.78
N MET A 281 -15.81 8.14 -8.90
CA MET A 281 -16.64 7.93 -7.71
C MET A 281 -16.13 8.70 -6.48
N GLY A 282 -15.07 9.48 -6.61
CA GLY A 282 -14.56 10.35 -5.55
C GLY A 282 -13.43 9.77 -4.71
N HIS A 283 -12.87 8.61 -5.06
CA HIS A 283 -11.75 8.04 -4.32
C HIS A 283 -10.46 8.84 -4.57
N ALA A 284 -10.01 9.59 -3.55
CA ALA A 284 -8.90 10.54 -3.70
C ALA A 284 -7.57 9.87 -4.09
N GLU A 285 -7.21 8.76 -3.45
CA GLU A 285 -5.93 8.06 -3.72
C GLU A 285 -5.88 7.41 -5.12
N ALA A 286 -7.01 7.31 -5.81
CA ALA A 286 -7.04 6.74 -7.16
C ALA A 286 -6.39 7.69 -8.17
N PHE A 287 -6.38 9.01 -7.89
CA PHE A 287 -5.83 10.01 -8.81
C PHE A 287 -4.34 9.80 -9.08
N ASP A 288 -3.51 9.77 -8.04
CA ASP A 288 -2.05 9.70 -8.18
C ASP A 288 -1.62 8.37 -8.83
N ASN A 289 -2.31 7.28 -8.48
CA ASN A 289 -2.08 5.97 -9.08
C ASN A 289 -2.49 5.95 -10.56
N ALA A 290 -3.63 6.53 -10.93
CA ALA A 290 -4.07 6.63 -12.32
C ALA A 290 -3.10 7.49 -13.14
N LEU A 291 -2.62 8.59 -12.57
CA LEU A 291 -1.68 9.50 -13.22
C LEU A 291 -0.34 8.81 -13.51
N SER A 292 0.25 8.17 -12.49
CA SER A 292 1.51 7.41 -12.66
C SER A 292 1.36 6.29 -13.68
N LEU A 293 0.27 5.53 -13.61
CA LEU A 293 0.05 4.39 -14.50
C LEU A 293 -0.23 4.79 -15.95
N SER A 294 -0.93 5.92 -16.17
CA SER A 294 -1.16 6.47 -17.51
C SER A 294 0.17 6.86 -18.17
N PHE A 295 1.09 7.46 -17.40
CA PHE A 295 2.44 7.77 -17.87
C PHE A 295 3.23 6.50 -18.21
N GLU A 296 3.26 5.51 -17.30
CA GLU A 296 3.97 4.25 -17.52
C GLU A 296 3.47 3.48 -18.75
N LEU A 297 2.18 3.55 -19.05
CA LEU A 297 1.57 2.94 -20.24
C LEU A 297 1.79 3.75 -21.52
N GLY A 298 2.32 4.98 -21.42
CA GLY A 298 2.51 5.87 -22.56
C GLY A 298 1.21 6.46 -23.11
N ASP A 299 0.11 6.41 -22.35
CA ASP A 299 -1.18 6.97 -22.74
C ASP A 299 -1.18 8.50 -22.53
N LYS A 300 -0.65 9.22 -23.53
CA LYS A 300 -0.48 10.67 -23.49
C LYS A 300 -1.81 11.42 -23.35
N GLU A 301 -2.88 10.91 -23.98
CA GLU A 301 -4.18 11.57 -23.95
C GLU A 301 -4.80 11.47 -22.55
N GLN A 302 -4.83 10.27 -21.98
CA GLN A 302 -5.36 10.07 -20.63
C GLN A 302 -4.51 10.79 -19.58
N PHE A 303 -3.18 10.76 -19.72
CA PHE A 303 -2.27 11.50 -18.85
C PHE A 303 -2.56 13.01 -18.89
N SER A 304 -2.69 13.61 -20.08
CA SER A 304 -3.02 15.03 -20.22
C SER A 304 -4.36 15.38 -19.59
N ARG A 305 -5.40 14.55 -19.82
CA ARG A 305 -6.73 14.75 -19.22
C ARG A 305 -6.68 14.72 -17.69
N LEU A 306 -5.90 13.81 -17.12
CA LEU A 306 -5.73 13.71 -15.66
C LEU A 306 -5.00 14.94 -15.10
N ILE A 307 -3.95 15.42 -15.77
CA ILE A 307 -3.27 16.67 -15.39
C ILE A 307 -4.26 17.84 -15.37
N ASP A 308 -5.04 18.04 -16.44
CA ASP A 308 -6.03 19.13 -16.51
C ASP A 308 -7.09 19.03 -15.40
N LEU A 309 -7.59 17.83 -15.14
CA LEU A 309 -8.54 17.57 -14.06
C LEU A 309 -7.91 17.86 -12.69
N GLY A 310 -6.67 17.42 -12.47
CA GLY A 310 -5.96 17.61 -11.22
C GLY A 310 -5.64 19.07 -10.94
N VAL A 311 -5.21 19.84 -11.95
CA VAL A 311 -5.00 21.28 -11.84
C VAL A 311 -6.30 21.98 -11.45
N LYS A 312 -7.42 21.66 -12.11
CA LYS A 312 -8.76 22.20 -11.76
C LYS A 312 -9.17 21.86 -10.32
N ARG A 313 -8.87 20.64 -9.85
CA ARG A 313 -9.16 20.17 -8.49
C ARG A 313 -8.10 20.58 -7.45
N ARG A 314 -7.05 21.30 -7.86
CA ARG A 314 -5.87 21.62 -7.04
C ARG A 314 -5.21 20.40 -6.38
N ASN A 315 -5.18 19.27 -7.08
CA ASN A 315 -4.41 18.10 -6.67
C ASN A 315 -2.91 18.42 -6.71
N ALA A 316 -2.18 18.05 -5.65
CA ALA A 316 -0.78 18.40 -5.49
C ALA A 316 0.13 17.82 -6.59
N SER A 317 -0.07 16.55 -6.98
CA SER A 317 0.72 15.89 -8.01
C SER A 317 0.56 16.53 -9.39
N ALA A 318 -0.68 16.87 -9.77
CA ALA A 318 -0.94 17.54 -11.04
C ALA A 318 -0.39 18.98 -11.07
N LEU A 319 -0.53 19.71 -9.95
CA LEU A 319 0.04 21.05 -9.82
C LEU A 319 1.57 21.02 -9.84
N ALA A 320 2.20 20.02 -9.22
CA ALA A 320 3.64 19.82 -9.28
C ALA A 320 4.11 19.63 -10.73
N TYR A 321 3.40 18.80 -11.51
CA TYR A 321 3.66 18.63 -12.93
C TYR A 321 3.55 19.94 -13.72
N GLN A 322 2.47 20.69 -13.51
CA GLN A 322 2.27 21.99 -14.16
C GLN A 322 3.40 22.97 -13.81
N VAL A 323 3.75 23.08 -12.53
CA VAL A 323 4.85 23.94 -12.07
C VAL A 323 6.17 23.55 -12.72
N SER A 324 6.48 22.26 -12.81
CA SER A 324 7.68 21.83 -13.55
C SER A 324 7.64 22.28 -15.00
N MET A 325 6.53 22.06 -15.71
CA MET A 325 6.44 22.45 -17.11
C MET A 325 6.55 23.98 -17.28
N ASP A 326 5.93 24.78 -16.40
CA ASP A 326 6.05 26.24 -16.42
C ASP A 326 7.50 26.68 -16.24
N VAL A 327 8.20 26.12 -15.26
CA VAL A 327 9.59 26.46 -14.96
C VAL A 327 10.53 26.05 -16.09
N LEU A 328 10.38 24.83 -16.62
CA LEU A 328 11.21 24.32 -17.73
C LEU A 328 11.01 25.11 -19.02
N ASN A 329 9.80 25.59 -19.26
CA ASN A 329 9.48 26.43 -20.42
C ASN A 329 9.82 27.91 -20.18
N LYS A 330 10.42 28.26 -19.02
CA LYS A 330 10.72 29.65 -18.62
C LYS A 330 9.48 30.56 -18.57
N ASN A 331 8.31 29.97 -18.38
CA ASN A 331 7.02 30.66 -18.25
C ASN A 331 6.66 30.87 -16.77
N ILE A 332 7.58 31.44 -15.99
CA ILE A 332 7.40 31.60 -14.56
C ILE A 332 6.45 32.76 -14.28
N THR A 333 5.26 32.45 -13.78
CA THR A 333 4.23 33.45 -13.43
C THR A 333 4.07 33.61 -11.92
N LYS A 334 3.32 34.63 -11.50
CA LYS A 334 2.88 34.74 -10.08
C LYS A 334 2.10 33.51 -9.62
N ASP A 335 1.33 32.88 -10.50
CA ASP A 335 0.58 31.67 -10.18
C ASP A 335 1.50 30.46 -10.01
N THR A 336 2.55 30.32 -10.83
CA THR A 336 3.59 29.30 -10.66
C THR A 336 4.23 29.40 -9.26
N LYS A 337 4.61 30.61 -8.84
CA LYS A 337 5.17 30.87 -7.49
C LYS A 337 4.17 30.54 -6.38
N ARG A 338 2.89 30.91 -6.56
CA ARG A 338 1.81 30.60 -5.60
C ARG A 338 1.56 29.09 -5.49
N ASN A 339 1.65 28.36 -6.59
CA ASN A 339 1.50 26.91 -6.62
C ASN A 339 2.64 26.22 -5.86
N VAL A 340 3.90 26.69 -5.97
CA VAL A 340 5.00 26.17 -5.14
C VAL A 340 4.72 26.36 -3.65
N VAL A 341 4.20 27.52 -3.23
CA VAL A 341 3.80 27.75 -1.83
C VAL A 341 2.71 26.77 -1.38
N PHE A 342 1.71 26.54 -2.23
CA PHE A 342 0.66 25.55 -1.97
C PHE A 342 1.24 24.14 -1.81
N LEU A 343 2.13 23.72 -2.71
CA LEU A 343 2.77 22.40 -2.67
C LEU A 343 3.60 22.21 -1.40
N LYS A 344 4.26 23.27 -0.92
CA LYS A 344 4.98 23.26 0.36
C LYS A 344 4.02 23.07 1.53
N ALA A 345 2.90 23.79 1.53
CA ALA A 345 1.87 23.66 2.57
C ALA A 345 1.26 22.26 2.61
N THR A 346 1.12 21.59 1.46
CA THR A 346 0.64 20.20 1.39
C THR A 346 1.73 19.15 1.62
N SER A 347 2.97 19.56 1.90
CA SER A 347 4.12 18.66 2.05
C SER A 347 4.28 17.69 0.87
N MET A 348 4.10 18.19 -0.35
CA MET A 348 4.17 17.37 -1.55
C MET A 348 5.60 16.80 -1.75
N PRO A 349 5.75 15.49 -2.01
CA PRO A 349 7.07 14.88 -2.21
C PRO A 349 7.85 15.52 -3.37
N GLY A 350 9.02 16.07 -3.07
CA GLY A 350 9.88 16.71 -4.07
C GLY A 350 9.60 18.19 -4.30
N VAL A 351 8.74 18.84 -3.51
CA VAL A 351 8.50 20.28 -3.65
C VAL A 351 9.76 21.14 -3.47
N GLU A 352 10.72 20.69 -2.65
CA GLU A 352 12.01 21.35 -2.46
C GLU A 352 12.88 21.32 -3.72
N TYR A 353 12.69 20.29 -4.55
CA TYR A 353 13.31 20.22 -5.86
C TYR A 353 12.67 21.26 -6.81
N LEU A 354 11.33 21.37 -6.83
CA LEU A 354 10.63 22.41 -7.59
C LEU A 354 11.00 23.82 -7.13
N ASP A 355 11.19 24.02 -5.84
CA ASP A 355 11.68 25.27 -5.27
C ASP A 355 13.09 25.61 -5.75
N GLY A 356 13.99 24.63 -5.80
CA GLY A 356 15.32 24.80 -6.38
C GLY A 356 15.27 25.16 -7.86
N LEU A 357 14.40 24.49 -8.63
CA LEU A 357 14.22 24.80 -10.05
C LEU A 357 13.68 26.22 -10.23
N LEU A 358 12.66 26.59 -9.45
CA LEU A 358 12.10 27.93 -9.49
C LEU A 358 13.16 28.98 -9.24
N VAL A 359 14.00 28.82 -8.21
CA VAL A 359 15.09 29.76 -7.91
C VAL A 359 16.07 29.85 -9.08
N LEU A 360 16.48 28.73 -9.68
CA LEU A 360 17.44 28.74 -10.80
C LEU A 360 16.93 29.46 -12.05
N PHE A 361 15.64 29.30 -12.37
CA PHE A 361 15.05 29.84 -13.58
C PHE A 361 14.38 31.22 -13.38
N ASP A 362 14.15 31.66 -12.14
CA ASP A 362 13.57 32.96 -11.77
C ASP A 362 14.67 34.02 -11.58
N ASP A 363 15.40 34.34 -12.65
CA ASP A 363 16.47 35.36 -12.75
C ASP A 363 17.29 35.53 -11.46
N CYS A 364 18.07 34.50 -11.10
CA CYS A 364 19.03 34.58 -10.00
C CYS A 364 20.13 35.61 -10.30
N SER A 365 20.12 36.73 -9.59
CA SER A 365 21.16 37.76 -9.72
C SER A 365 22.45 37.45 -8.94
N ALA A 366 22.44 36.44 -8.05
CA ALA A 366 23.57 36.12 -7.15
C ALA A 366 24.02 34.65 -7.27
N ILE A 367 25.34 34.46 -7.40
CA ILE A 367 25.99 33.14 -7.51
C ILE A 367 25.70 32.26 -6.28
N GLU A 368 25.60 32.85 -5.09
CA GLU A 368 25.30 32.11 -3.85
C GLU A 368 23.89 31.49 -3.84
N ASP A 369 22.93 32.10 -4.54
CA ASP A 369 21.57 31.57 -4.65
C ASP A 369 21.51 30.43 -5.67
N GLU A 370 22.27 30.55 -6.76
CA GLU A 370 22.46 29.49 -7.77
C GLU A 370 23.06 28.22 -7.13
N VAL A 371 24.14 28.36 -6.36
CA VAL A 371 24.79 27.24 -5.66
C VAL A 371 23.81 26.55 -4.70
N ARG A 372 23.11 27.33 -3.86
CA ARG A 372 22.12 26.78 -2.91
C ARG A 372 20.96 26.09 -3.62
N ALA A 373 20.55 26.60 -4.77
CA ALA A 373 19.50 25.98 -5.56
C ALA A 373 19.96 24.65 -6.17
N ILE A 374 21.17 24.58 -6.74
CA ILE A 374 21.75 23.34 -7.26
C ILE A 374 21.90 22.30 -6.15
N GLU A 375 22.36 22.69 -4.96
CA GLU A 375 22.45 21.79 -3.80
C GLU A 375 21.08 21.21 -3.40
N LYS A 376 20.02 22.04 -3.40
CA LYS A 376 18.65 21.56 -3.19
C LYS A 376 18.24 20.55 -4.26
N LEU A 377 18.51 20.84 -5.54
CA LEU A 377 18.20 19.91 -6.61
C LEU A 377 18.90 18.56 -6.43
N VAL A 378 20.21 18.57 -6.15
CA VAL A 378 21.03 17.35 -5.91
C VAL A 378 20.60 16.60 -4.65
N LYS A 379 20.03 17.29 -3.66
CA LYS A 379 19.52 16.65 -2.44
C LYS A 379 18.15 15.99 -2.64
N TYR A 380 17.31 16.56 -3.49
CA TYR A 380 15.88 16.21 -3.56
C TYR A 380 15.42 15.61 -4.91
N TRP A 381 16.29 15.43 -5.91
CA TRP A 381 15.94 14.89 -7.23
C TRP A 381 15.19 13.55 -7.17
N ASN A 382 15.56 12.66 -6.23
CA ASN A 382 14.96 11.34 -6.08
C ASN A 382 13.59 11.34 -5.36
N ARG A 383 13.07 12.50 -4.97
CA ARG A 383 11.76 12.62 -4.31
C ARG A 383 10.65 13.01 -5.26
N MET A 384 10.98 13.32 -6.51
CA MET A 384 10.00 13.66 -7.54
C MET A 384 9.24 12.42 -8.01
N PRO A 385 7.95 12.57 -8.38
CA PRO A 385 7.23 11.50 -9.07
C PRO A 385 7.98 11.04 -10.33
N THR A 386 7.94 9.74 -10.61
CA THR A 386 8.66 9.10 -11.74
C THR A 386 8.35 9.74 -13.09
N TYR A 387 7.11 10.18 -13.32
CA TYR A 387 6.71 10.84 -14.58
C TYR A 387 7.26 12.26 -14.76
N MET A 388 7.81 12.88 -13.71
CA MET A 388 8.49 14.19 -13.77
C MET A 388 10.01 14.04 -13.82
N PHE A 389 10.50 12.83 -13.55
CA PHE A 389 11.89 12.54 -13.30
C PHE A 389 12.81 12.79 -14.51
N PRO A 390 12.47 12.37 -15.75
CA PRO A 390 13.35 12.61 -16.90
C PRO A 390 13.54 14.10 -17.19
N ALA A 391 12.44 14.88 -17.18
CA ALA A 391 12.49 16.32 -17.42
C ALA A 391 13.24 17.08 -16.32
N SER A 392 13.14 16.61 -15.07
CA SER A 392 13.87 17.17 -13.93
C SER A 392 15.38 17.03 -14.09
N LEU A 393 15.87 15.85 -14.46
CA LEU A 393 17.30 15.60 -14.66
C LEU A 393 17.84 16.39 -15.85
N THR A 394 17.10 16.47 -16.96
CA THR A 394 17.51 17.31 -18.10
C THR A 394 17.71 18.76 -17.67
N ALA A 395 16.84 19.31 -16.83
CA ALA A 395 16.92 20.68 -16.33
C ALA A 395 18.12 20.91 -15.41
N LEU A 396 18.34 19.99 -14.46
CA LEU A 396 19.48 20.03 -13.55
C LEU A 396 20.81 20.08 -14.31
N PHE A 397 20.96 19.23 -15.33
CA PHE A 397 22.18 19.18 -16.13
C PHE A 397 22.29 20.36 -17.12
N ALA A 398 21.18 20.84 -17.70
CA ALA A 398 21.21 21.98 -18.60
C ALA A 398 21.71 23.27 -17.92
N GLU A 399 21.35 23.48 -16.65
CA GLU A 399 21.64 24.73 -15.92
C GLU A 399 22.85 24.63 -14.97
N ALA A 400 23.33 23.43 -14.62
CA ALA A 400 24.56 23.29 -13.81
C ALA A 400 25.86 23.67 -14.56
N LYS A 401 25.78 24.43 -15.68
CA LYS A 401 26.93 24.86 -16.48
C LYS A 401 27.90 25.68 -15.63
N GLY A 402 29.10 25.15 -15.39
CA GLY A 402 30.13 25.79 -14.57
C GLY A 402 30.08 25.44 -13.07
N GLN A 403 29.01 24.80 -12.60
CA GLN A 403 28.85 24.29 -11.23
C GLN A 403 28.77 22.74 -11.20
N LEU A 404 29.21 22.09 -12.27
CA LEU A 404 29.17 20.63 -12.46
C LEU A 404 29.81 19.85 -11.28
N GLY A 405 30.75 20.46 -10.56
CA GLY A 405 31.36 19.87 -9.36
C GLY A 405 30.43 19.65 -8.16
N LEU A 406 29.24 20.25 -8.16
CA LEU A 406 28.21 20.04 -7.12
C LEU A 406 27.38 18.77 -7.37
N LEU A 407 27.43 18.22 -8.58
CA LEU A 407 26.73 17.00 -8.94
C LEU A 407 27.46 15.79 -8.36
N CYS A 408 26.73 14.87 -7.74
CA CYS A 408 27.31 13.64 -7.22
C CYS A 408 27.25 12.50 -8.25
N ASN A 409 28.18 11.55 -8.20
CA ASN A 409 28.26 10.42 -9.14
C ASN A 409 26.96 9.60 -9.22
N LYS A 410 26.16 9.57 -8.14
CA LYS A 410 24.86 8.87 -8.13
C LYS A 410 23.85 9.53 -9.08
N VAL A 411 23.75 10.87 -9.06
CA VAL A 411 22.86 11.64 -9.95
C VAL A 411 23.25 11.43 -11.41
N VAL A 412 24.56 11.39 -11.68
CA VAL A 412 25.14 11.17 -13.02
C VAL A 412 24.77 9.78 -13.56
N LEU A 413 24.94 8.73 -12.75
CA LEU A 413 24.61 7.36 -13.16
C LEU A 413 23.12 7.20 -13.45
N GLU A 414 22.26 7.79 -12.63
CA GLU A 414 20.81 7.70 -12.83
C GLU A 414 20.34 8.50 -14.05
N ALA A 415 20.91 9.69 -14.30
CA ALA A 415 20.67 10.44 -15.52
C ALA A 415 21.00 9.64 -16.80
N MET A 416 22.05 8.81 -16.77
CA MET A 416 22.40 7.95 -17.91
C MET A 416 21.41 6.81 -18.14
N CYS A 417 20.85 6.23 -17.07
CA CYS A 417 19.81 5.21 -17.17
C CYS A 417 18.53 5.80 -17.79
N GLU A 418 18.16 7.00 -17.36
CA GLU A 418 16.92 7.67 -17.75
C GLU A 418 16.96 8.37 -19.11
N ALA A 419 18.16 8.65 -19.64
CA ALA A 419 18.32 9.25 -20.97
C ALA A 419 17.57 8.50 -22.09
N LYS A 420 17.32 7.19 -21.90
CA LYS A 420 16.54 6.36 -22.84
C LYS A 420 15.04 6.69 -22.88
N LEU A 421 14.50 7.33 -21.84
CA LEU A 421 13.09 7.72 -21.75
C LEU A 421 12.84 9.12 -22.34
N LEU A 422 13.90 9.87 -22.62
CA LEU A 422 13.82 11.19 -23.22
C LEU A 422 13.61 11.11 -24.73
N ASN A 423 13.08 12.20 -25.31
CA ASN A 423 13.12 12.35 -26.76
C ASN A 423 14.59 12.45 -27.22
N LYS A 424 14.83 12.24 -28.52
CA LYS A 424 16.20 12.18 -29.04
C LYS A 424 17.02 13.44 -28.75
N ALA A 425 16.43 14.61 -28.91
CA ALA A 425 17.13 15.88 -28.72
C ALA A 425 17.58 16.09 -27.26
N ASP A 426 16.70 15.81 -26.31
CA ASP A 426 16.98 15.97 -24.88
C ASP A 426 17.96 14.92 -24.37
N ALA A 427 17.84 13.67 -24.85
CA ALA A 427 18.82 12.62 -24.58
C ALA A 427 20.22 13.02 -25.09
N GLY A 428 20.30 13.56 -26.32
CA GLY A 428 21.54 14.02 -26.91
C GLY A 428 22.20 15.15 -26.10
N ARG A 429 21.40 16.13 -25.66
CA ARG A 429 21.87 17.21 -24.77
C ARG A 429 22.37 16.68 -23.43
N LEU A 430 21.63 15.76 -22.81
CA LEU A 430 22.02 15.18 -21.53
C LEU A 430 23.35 14.44 -21.62
N TYR A 431 23.53 13.59 -22.64
CA TYR A 431 24.80 12.90 -22.87
C TYR A 431 25.98 13.87 -23.08
N PHE A 432 25.75 14.99 -23.77
CA PHE A 432 26.76 16.01 -23.97
C PHE A 432 27.18 16.69 -22.65
N VAL A 433 26.22 17.08 -21.81
CA VAL A 433 26.54 17.67 -20.50
C VAL A 433 27.28 16.67 -19.61
N LEU A 434 26.87 15.41 -19.61
CA LEU A 434 27.55 14.36 -18.86
C LEU A 434 29.00 14.16 -19.32
N ALA A 435 29.26 14.29 -20.62
CA ALA A 435 30.61 14.28 -21.16
C ALA A 435 31.44 15.47 -20.64
N MET A 436 30.84 16.67 -20.53
CA MET A 436 31.51 17.84 -19.97
C MET A 436 31.79 17.69 -18.46
N TYR A 437 30.88 17.07 -17.71
CA TYR A 437 31.10 16.73 -16.30
C TYR A 437 32.32 15.81 -16.13
N ASP A 438 32.47 14.80 -16.99
CA ASP A 438 33.63 13.90 -16.96
C ASP A 438 34.95 14.64 -17.21
N ILE A 439 34.96 15.62 -18.13
CA ILE A 439 36.11 16.51 -18.35
C ILE A 439 36.43 17.33 -17.10
N ASP A 440 35.43 17.97 -16.48
CA ASP A 440 35.63 18.80 -15.29
C ASP A 440 36.16 17.98 -14.10
N CYS A 441 35.64 16.77 -13.90
CA CYS A 441 36.14 15.83 -12.90
C CYS A 441 37.59 15.38 -13.20
N ALA A 442 37.91 15.09 -14.45
CA ALA A 442 39.27 14.73 -14.86
C ALA A 442 40.26 15.89 -14.63
N ALA A 443 39.85 17.12 -14.95
CA ALA A 443 40.64 18.33 -14.72
C ALA A 443 40.94 18.57 -13.23
N LYS A 444 39.91 18.45 -12.37
CA LYS A 444 40.06 18.59 -10.90
C LYS A 444 40.97 17.52 -10.28
N ASN A 445 40.88 16.29 -10.77
CA ASN A 445 41.70 15.17 -10.29
C ASN A 445 43.09 15.09 -10.95
N LYS A 446 43.47 16.07 -11.78
CA LYS A 446 44.72 16.09 -12.57
C LYS A 446 44.90 14.85 -13.46
N ILE A 447 43.81 14.21 -13.85
CA ILE A 447 43.83 13.08 -14.77
C ILE A 447 44.01 13.64 -16.19
N ARG A 448 45.08 13.22 -16.87
CA ARG A 448 45.50 13.80 -18.16
C ARG A 448 44.59 13.47 -19.35
N HIS A 449 43.66 12.54 -19.21
CA HIS A 449 42.79 12.10 -20.29
C HIS A 449 41.38 11.83 -19.78
N PRO A 450 40.34 12.36 -20.44
CA PRO A 450 39.00 11.83 -20.28
C PRO A 450 38.97 10.42 -20.90
N ASP A 451 38.45 9.46 -20.14
CA ASP A 451 38.51 8.02 -20.42
C ASP A 451 37.61 7.60 -21.61
N ILE A 452 37.61 6.30 -21.92
CA ILE A 452 36.70 5.62 -22.88
C ILE A 452 35.23 6.07 -22.70
N TYR A 453 34.87 6.46 -21.48
CA TYR A 453 33.55 6.92 -21.09
C TYR A 453 33.15 8.25 -21.73
N PHE A 454 34.01 9.26 -21.74
CA PHE A 454 33.79 10.53 -22.43
C PHE A 454 33.54 10.33 -23.93
N GLU A 455 34.35 9.50 -24.59
CA GLU A 455 34.20 9.21 -26.01
C GLU A 455 32.89 8.51 -26.33
N HIS A 456 32.45 7.63 -25.43
CA HIS A 456 31.16 6.97 -25.56
C HIS A 456 30.00 7.98 -25.41
N LEU A 457 30.06 8.86 -24.41
CA LEU A 457 29.03 9.88 -24.18
C LEU A 457 28.94 10.90 -25.32
N ILE A 458 30.07 11.38 -25.86
CA ILE A 458 30.07 12.28 -27.02
C ILE A 458 29.50 11.59 -28.27
N LYS A 459 29.85 10.32 -28.51
CA LYS A 459 29.26 9.56 -29.63
C LYS A 459 27.77 9.41 -29.48
N LEU A 460 27.28 9.05 -28.30
CA LEU A 460 25.84 8.99 -28.02
C LEU A 460 25.20 10.37 -28.23
N ALA A 461 25.78 11.45 -27.71
CA ALA A 461 25.26 12.79 -27.92
C ALA A 461 25.12 13.16 -29.41
N VAL A 462 26.11 12.80 -30.24
CA VAL A 462 26.09 13.02 -31.70
C VAL A 462 25.07 12.13 -32.40
N GLU A 463 24.99 10.84 -32.06
CA GLU A 463 23.99 9.89 -32.60
C GLU A 463 22.55 10.36 -32.34
N PHE A 464 22.36 11.03 -31.20
CA PHE A 464 21.09 11.61 -30.77
C PHE A 464 20.88 13.05 -31.29
N GLY A 465 21.79 13.59 -32.09
CA GLY A 465 21.60 14.84 -32.84
C GLY A 465 22.02 16.13 -32.11
N CYS A 466 22.87 16.06 -31.09
CA CYS A 466 23.41 17.24 -30.42
C CYS A 466 24.50 17.91 -31.29
N GLU A 467 24.26 19.13 -31.76
CA GLU A 467 25.22 19.89 -32.59
C GLU A 467 26.50 20.28 -31.81
N ASP A 468 26.36 20.71 -30.55
CA ASP A 468 27.50 21.06 -29.69
C ASP A 468 28.47 19.87 -29.54
N ALA A 469 27.92 18.65 -29.44
CA ALA A 469 28.71 17.43 -29.36
C ALA A 469 29.49 17.13 -30.65
N LYS A 470 28.96 17.48 -31.83
CA LYS A 470 29.67 17.29 -33.12
C LYS A 470 30.91 18.16 -33.18
N SER A 471 30.79 19.45 -32.83
CA SER A 471 31.92 20.38 -32.78
C SER A 471 33.02 19.87 -31.83
N HIS A 472 32.63 19.42 -30.62
CA HIS A 472 33.59 18.84 -29.67
C HIS A 472 34.21 17.52 -30.13
N GLN A 473 33.45 16.68 -30.85
CA GLN A 473 33.97 15.43 -31.42
C GLN A 473 35.07 15.71 -32.48
N GLU A 474 34.87 16.74 -33.31
CA GLU A 474 35.84 17.16 -34.32
C GLU A 474 37.12 17.73 -33.70
N GLU A 475 36.99 18.59 -32.69
CA GLU A 475 38.12 19.14 -31.93
C GLU A 475 38.94 18.04 -31.24
N TYR A 476 38.26 17.11 -30.57
CA TYR A 476 38.91 15.99 -29.89
C TYR A 476 39.59 15.03 -30.89
N ALA A 477 38.96 14.77 -32.04
CA ALA A 477 39.56 13.99 -33.12
C ALA A 477 40.82 14.68 -33.69
N SER A 478 40.81 16.01 -33.83
CA SER A 478 41.97 16.80 -34.24
C SER A 478 43.12 16.72 -33.22
N PHE A 479 42.79 16.82 -31.93
CA PHE A 479 43.75 16.67 -30.84
C PHE A 479 44.40 15.27 -30.82
N LYS A 480 43.60 14.20 -30.93
CA LYS A 480 44.10 12.81 -31.04
C LYS A 480 45.06 12.62 -32.23
N ARG A 481 44.72 13.17 -33.40
CA ARG A 481 45.59 13.13 -34.59
C ARG A 481 46.92 13.84 -34.32
N SER A 482 46.91 14.97 -33.60
CA SER A 482 48.13 15.70 -33.23
C SER A 482 49.04 14.89 -32.27
N LEU A 483 48.46 14.17 -31.30
CA LEU A 483 49.18 13.33 -30.35
C LEU A 483 49.82 12.11 -31.02
N ILE A 484 49.09 11.46 -31.93
CA ILE A 484 49.61 10.34 -32.74
C ILE A 484 50.75 10.83 -33.66
N GLY A 485 50.63 12.03 -34.23
CA GLY A 485 51.69 12.68 -35.01
C GLY A 485 52.97 12.95 -34.20
N ARG A 486 52.84 13.36 -32.92
CA ARG A 486 53.97 13.55 -32.01
C ARG A 486 54.64 12.23 -31.60
N LYS A 487 53.87 11.17 -31.29
CA LYS A 487 54.42 9.82 -31.01
C LYS A 487 55.16 9.24 -32.21
N ASN A 488 54.64 9.42 -33.43
CA ASN A 488 55.28 8.94 -34.66
C ASN A 488 56.57 9.70 -35.00
N LYS A 489 56.67 11.01 -34.69
CA LYS A 489 57.91 11.78 -34.81
C LYS A 489 58.98 11.31 -33.81
N ALA A 490 58.61 11.07 -32.55
CA ALA A 490 59.51 10.57 -31.53
C ALA A 490 60.05 9.16 -31.86
N ASN A 491 59.19 8.26 -32.34
CA ASN A 491 59.61 6.93 -32.79
C ASN A 491 60.52 6.97 -34.01
N ARG A 492 60.28 7.87 -35.00
CA ARG A 492 61.19 8.06 -36.14
C ARG A 492 62.56 8.61 -35.71
N ALA A 493 62.63 9.48 -34.70
CA ALA A 493 63.88 9.99 -34.15
C ALA A 493 64.70 8.88 -33.48
N ASN A 494 64.06 8.08 -32.61
CA ASN A 494 64.69 6.93 -31.95
C ASN A 494 65.16 5.85 -32.95
N LEU A 495 64.39 5.61 -34.04
CA LEU A 495 64.79 4.67 -35.09
C LEU A 495 66.01 5.18 -35.88
N LYS A 496 66.10 6.49 -36.12
CA LYS A 496 67.27 7.13 -36.77
C LYS A 496 68.51 7.06 -35.88
N GLU A 497 68.39 7.28 -34.58
CA GLU A 497 69.52 7.12 -33.64
C GLU A 497 70.02 5.69 -33.56
N ARG A 498 69.13 4.70 -33.46
CA ARG A 498 69.50 3.28 -33.47
C ARG A 498 70.20 2.86 -34.77
N ARG A 499 69.75 3.38 -35.93
CA ARG A 499 70.44 3.15 -37.22
C ARG A 499 71.83 3.78 -37.26
N LYS A 500 72.00 5.00 -36.73
CA LYS A 500 73.31 5.66 -36.63
C LYS A 500 74.27 4.91 -35.69
N GLN A 501 73.77 4.39 -34.57
CA GLN A 501 74.57 3.56 -33.65
C GLN A 501 74.97 2.22 -34.31
N GLY A 502 74.04 1.54 -35.00
CA GLY A 502 74.35 0.29 -35.72
C GLY A 502 75.38 0.48 -36.85
N GLN A 503 75.34 1.61 -37.56
CA GLN A 503 76.35 1.94 -38.58
C GLN A 503 77.72 2.27 -37.97
N LYS A 504 77.78 2.94 -36.80
CA LYS A 504 79.03 3.18 -36.07
C LYS A 504 79.67 1.88 -35.58
N VAL A 505 78.87 0.91 -35.12
CA VAL A 505 79.37 -0.41 -34.70
C VAL A 505 79.89 -1.23 -35.88
N ARG A 506 79.24 -1.16 -37.05
CA ARG A 506 79.71 -1.82 -38.29
C ARG A 506 81.02 -1.21 -38.83
N LYS A 507 81.24 0.10 -38.68
CA LYS A 507 82.50 0.77 -39.07
C LYS A 507 83.67 0.47 -38.14
N LYS A 508 83.44 -0.03 -36.92
CA LYS A 508 84.50 -0.47 -35.98
C LYS A 508 84.88 -1.95 -36.12
N ARG A 509 84.20 -2.71 -36.99
CA ARG A 509 84.43 -4.14 -37.25
C ARG A 509 85.02 -4.43 -38.64
N LYS A 510 85.26 -3.39 -39.43
CA LYS A 510 86.20 -3.40 -40.56
C LYS A 510 87.43 -2.63 -40.12
#